data_AF-A0AAJ6JC11-F1
#
_entry.id   AF-A0AAJ6JC11-F1
#
_cell.length_a   1.000
_cell.length_b   1.000
_cell.length_c   1.000
_cell.angle_alpha   90.00
_cell.angle_beta   90.00
_cell.angle_gamma   90.00
#
_symmetry.space_group_name_H-M   'P 1'
#
loop_
_entity.id
_entity.type
_entity.pdbx_description
1 polymer ?
#
loop_
_entity_poly.entity_id
_entity_poly.type
_entity_poly.pdbx_seq_one_letter_code
_entity_poly.pdbx_strand_id
1 'polypeptide(L)' 'MRSIKHYRAFQIDPDGHVFGCINLVCGDDEEAKREAAALVLLHRIELWRLDTRIAQFDLPREIARQ' A
#
# COMPACT_ATOMS: atom_id res chain seq x y z
N MET A 1 15.52 -18.95 -9.68
CA MET A 1 15.64 -17.97 -8.58
C MET A 1 14.44 -17.04 -8.64
N ARG A 2 13.67 -16.85 -7.55
CA ARG A 2 12.68 -15.76 -7.51
C ARG A 2 13.46 -14.45 -7.42
N SER A 3 13.18 -13.50 -8.30
CA SER A 3 13.76 -12.16 -8.23
C SER A 3 13.04 -11.39 -7.13
N ILE A 4 13.80 -10.87 -6.18
CA ILE A 4 13.25 -10.00 -5.14
C ILE A 4 13.03 -8.62 -5.74
N LYS A 5 11.87 -8.03 -5.45
CA LYS A 5 11.46 -6.71 -5.93
C LYS A 5 11.18 -5.79 -4.74
N HIS A 6 11.44 -4.51 -4.95
CA HIS A 6 11.17 -3.46 -3.98
C HIS A 6 9.84 -2.77 -4.31
N TYR A 7 9.02 -2.59 -3.29
CA TYR A 7 7.75 -1.88 -3.36
C TYR A 7 7.67 -0.83 -2.25
N ARG A 8 6.79 0.14 -2.43
CA ARG A 8 6.45 1.16 -1.43
C ARG A 8 4.96 1.13 -1.17
N ALA A 9 4.58 0.95 0.09
CA ALA A 9 3.22 1.17 0.57
C ALA A 9 3.15 2.57 1.17
N PHE A 10 2.60 3.52 0.42
CA PHE A 10 2.38 4.89 0.88
C PHE A 10 1.08 4.96 1.68
N GLN A 11 1.16 5.58 2.85
CA GLN A 11 -0.01 5.86 3.68
C GLN A 11 -0.55 7.23 3.26
N ILE A 12 -1.83 7.25 2.89
CA ILE A 12 -2.50 8.44 2.39
C ILE A 12 -3.53 8.92 3.41
N ASP A 13 -3.46 10.21 3.74
CA ASP A 13 -4.43 10.85 4.62
C ASP A 13 -5.77 11.10 3.88
N PRO A 14 -6.83 11.53 4.59
CA PRO A 14 -8.12 11.83 3.96
C PRO A 14 -8.07 12.94 2.90
N ASP A 15 -7.13 13.87 2.99
CA ASP A 15 -6.94 14.96 2.03
C ASP A 15 -6.19 14.51 0.76
N GLY A 16 -5.64 13.30 0.76
CA GLY A 16 -4.93 12.72 -0.37
C GLY A 16 -3.41 12.89 -0.32
N HIS A 17 -2.85 13.40 0.77
CA HIS A 17 -1.41 13.57 0.92
C HIS A 17 -0.73 12.30 1.47
N VAL A 18 0.49 12.07 1.00
CA VAL A 18 1.37 11.04 1.56
C VAL A 18 1.94 11.56 2.88
N PHE A 19 1.69 10.86 3.97
CA PHE A 19 2.28 11.18 5.28
C PHE A 19 3.21 10.07 5.82
N GLY A 20 3.24 8.90 5.16
CA GLY A 20 4.07 7.77 5.56
C GLY A 20 4.42 6.85 4.39
N CYS A 21 5.51 6.10 4.53
CA CYS A 21 5.99 5.14 3.53
C CYS A 21 6.60 3.91 4.19
N ILE A 22 6.09 2.73 3.84
CA ILE A 22 6.63 1.44 4.27
C ILE A 22 7.26 0.75 3.06
N ASN A 23 8.55 0.41 3.16
CA ASN A 23 9.25 -0.33 2.11
C ASN A 23 8.95 -1.83 2.24
N LEU A 24 8.50 -2.46 1.15
CA LEU A 24 8.26 -3.91 1.09
C LEU A 24 9.25 -4.57 0.14
N VAL A 25 9.62 -5.80 0.47
CA VAL A 25 10.55 -6.63 -0.29
C VAL A 25 9.84 -7.95 -0.56
N CYS A 26 9.36 -8.13 -1.79
CA CYS A 26 8.49 -9.26 -2.16
C CYS A 26 8.99 -9.93 -3.45
N GLY A 27 8.65 -11.20 -3.66
CA GLY A 27 9.00 -11.95 -4.87
C GLY A 27 8.15 -11.58 -6.09
N ASP A 28 6.91 -11.16 -5.87
CA ASP A 28 5.99 -10.77 -6.94
C ASP A 28 4.93 -9.75 -6.46
N ASP A 29 4.12 -9.29 -7.42
CA ASP A 29 3.12 -8.26 -7.19
C ASP A 29 1.95 -8.79 -6.35
N GLU A 30 1.66 -10.09 -6.39
CA GLU A 30 0.57 -10.69 -5.61
C GLU A 30 0.94 -10.82 -4.13
N GLU A 31 2.19 -11.17 -3.83
CA GLU A 31 2.76 -11.10 -2.49
C GLU A 31 2.76 -9.67 -1.96
N ALA A 32 3.25 -8.70 -2.76
CA ALA A 32 3.25 -7.30 -2.37
C ALA A 32 1.83 -6.76 -2.08
N LYS A 33 0.83 -7.17 -2.87
CA LYS A 33 -0.58 -6.81 -2.62
C LYS A 33 -1.10 -7.38 -1.30
N ARG A 34 -0.78 -8.64 -0.97
CA ARG A 34 -1.20 -9.25 0.31
C ARG A 34 -0.59 -8.51 1.51
N GLU A 35 0.71 -8.23 1.44
CA GLU A 35 1.42 -7.47 2.47
C GLU A 35 0.84 -6.05 2.62
N ALA A 36 0.62 -5.35 1.50
CA ALA A 36 0.06 -3.99 1.52
C ALA A 36 -1.38 -3.94 2.05
N ALA A 37 -2.21 -4.92 1.72
CA ALA A 37 -3.59 -5.00 2.21
C ALA A 37 -3.65 -5.15 3.74
N ALA A 38 -2.69 -5.86 4.34
CA ALA A 38 -2.61 -6.02 5.79
C ALA A 38 -2.27 -4.72 6.54
N LEU A 39 -1.79 -3.69 5.84
CA LEU A 39 -1.45 -2.38 6.42
C LEU A 39 -2.65 -1.43 6.50
N VAL A 40 -3.79 -1.81 5.94
CA VAL A 40 -5.02 -0.98 5.88
C VAL A 40 -5.77 -1.09 7.21
N LEU A 41 -5.25 -0.42 8.23
CA LEU A 41 -5.87 -0.37 9.55
C LEU A 41 -6.59 0.97 9.79
N LEU A 42 -5.91 2.08 9.49
CA LEU A 42 -6.39 3.43 9.79
C LEU A 42 -6.34 4.38 8.60
N HIS A 43 -5.59 4.02 7.55
CA HIS A 43 -5.34 4.87 6.41
C HIS A 43 -5.46 4.11 5.10
N ARG A 44 -5.80 4.84 4.04
CA ARG A 44 -5.71 4.34 2.68
C ARG A 44 -4.24 4.03 2.37
N ILE A 45 -4.00 2.91 1.71
CA ILE A 45 -2.67 2.51 1.25
C ILE A 45 -2.63 2.55 -0.26
N GLU A 46 -1.60 3.18 -0.81
CA GLU A 46 -1.23 3.01 -2.22
C GLU A 46 0.04 2.17 -2.32
N LEU A 47 -0.02 1.10 -3.11
CA LEU A 47 1.13 0.25 -3.37
C LEU A 47 1.76 0.63 -4.71
N TRP A 48 3.06 0.94 -4.67
CA TRP A 48 3.84 1.38 -5.81
C TRP A 48 5.05 0.49 -6.05
N ARG A 49 5.38 0.31 -7.32
CA ARG A 49 6.64 -0.27 -7.78
C ARG A 49 7.31 0.75 -8.70
N LEU A 50 8.47 1.26 -8.27
CA LEU A 50 9.14 2.38 -8.93
C LEU A 50 8.21 3.60 -9.06
N ASP A 51 7.78 3.92 -10.28
CA ASP A 51 6.92 5.03 -10.70
C ASP A 51 5.48 4.57 -11.05
N THR A 52 5.17 3.29 -10.83
CA THR A 52 3.88 2.71 -11.21
C THR A 52 3.09 2.32 -9.97
N ARG A 53 1.89 2.89 -9.81
CA ARG A 53 0.92 2.44 -8.80
C ARG A 53 0.30 1.11 -9.24
N ILE A 54 0.48 0.06 -8.45
CA ILE A 54 0.04 -1.29 -8.79
C ILE A 54 -1.23 -1.73 -8.05
N ALA A 55 -1.56 -1.08 -6.93
CA ALA A 55 -2.81 -1.27 -6.21
C ALA A 55 -3.11 -0.08 -5.29
N GLN A 56 -4.38 0.08 -4.93
CA GLN A 56 -4.86 1.00 -3.90
C GLN A 56 -5.82 0.22 -3.01
N PHE A 57 -5.72 0.43 -1.71
CA PHE A 57 -6.57 -0.19 -0.71
C PHE A 57 -7.18 0.89 0.18
N ASP A 58 -8.49 1.08 0.04
CA ASP A 58 -9.25 2.07 0.81
C ASP A 58 -9.63 1.52 2.19
N LEU A 59 -9.88 2.44 3.12
CA LEU A 59 -10.42 2.08 4.42
C LEU A 59 -11.81 1.44 4.29
N PRO A 60 -12.16 0.48 5.17
CA PRO A 60 -13.53 0.05 5.32
C PRO A 60 -14.44 1.26 5.55
N ARG A 61 -15.54 1.35 4.80
CA ARG A 61 -16.47 2.49 4.79
C ARG A 61 -17.01 2.90 6.17
N GLU A 62 -16.94 2.02 7.16
CA GLU A 62 -17.38 2.27 8.54
C GLU A 62 -16.42 3.19 9.32
N ILE A 63 -15.12 3.19 8.98
CA ILE A 63 -14.11 4.05 9.64
C ILE A 63 -14.07 5.44 9.00
N ALA A 64 -14.37 5.55 7.70
CA ALA A 64 -14.29 6.81 6.93
C ALA A 64 -15.40 7.84 7.22
N ARG A 65 -16.29 7.58 8.20
CA ARG A 65 -17.48 8.40 8.51
C ARG A 65 -17.46 9.09 9.88
N GLN A 66 -16.35 9.04 10.61
CA GLN A 66 -16.16 9.84 11.83
C GLN A 66 -15.32 11.06 11.54
#